data_AF-A0A1Z1WRP5-F1
#
_entry.id   AF-A0A1Z1WRP5-F1
#
_cell.length_a   1.000
_cell.length_b   1.000
_cell.length_c   1.000
_cell.angle_alpha   90.00
_cell.angle_beta   90.00
_cell.angle_gamma   90.00
#
_symmetry.space_group_name_H-M   'P 1'
#
loop_
_entity.id
_entity.type
_entity.pdbx_description
1 polymer ?
#
loop_
_entity_poly.entity_id
_entity_poly.type
_entity_poly.pdbx_seq_one_letter_code
_entity_poly.pdbx_strand_id
1 'polypeptide(L)'
;MYDATLPGVVHNRNIVNFYTGERRTESGFVAYQNRFVKFFLSMLYLNHVYAEMTAAGPDLLDEHHEVRAPRIAELVRESTRLDTAENVARLDALDRSYRKLGGKYAAFADTLVPRRGRLLDEARQDMEDFALLIEGWTALVRASRSTRLGRRHA
;
A
#
# COMPACT_ATOMS: atom_id res chain seq x y z
N MET A 1 -16.21 2.23 12.91
CA MET A 1 -15.65 1.08 12.15
C MET A 1 -16.84 0.37 11.56
N TYR A 2 -17.17 0.68 10.31
CA TYR A 2 -18.28 0.05 9.59
C TYR A 2 -17.68 -1.11 8.79
N ASP A 3 -18.13 -2.31 9.09
CA ASP A 3 -17.63 -3.56 8.51
C ASP A 3 -18.32 -3.80 7.17
N ALA A 4 -17.57 -4.10 6.12
CA ALA A 4 -18.09 -4.24 4.75
C ALA A 4 -18.90 -5.53 4.53
N THR A 5 -19.37 -6.20 5.59
CA THR A 5 -20.17 -7.45 5.58
C THR A 5 -19.56 -8.64 4.83
N LEU A 6 -18.33 -8.52 4.33
CA LEU A 6 -17.53 -9.61 3.80
C LEU A 6 -16.82 -10.35 4.96
N PRO A 7 -16.53 -11.66 4.84
CA PRO A 7 -15.78 -12.38 5.86
C PRO A 7 -14.40 -11.73 6.05
N GLY A 8 -14.27 -10.93 7.11
CA GLY A 8 -13.06 -10.22 7.45
C GLY A 8 -11.95 -11.20 7.84
N VAL A 9 -10.75 -10.97 7.31
CA VAL A 9 -9.53 -11.62 7.81
C VAL A 9 -9.28 -11.11 9.23
N VAL A 10 -9.76 -11.86 10.22
CA VAL A 10 -9.45 -11.63 11.63
C VAL A 10 -7.94 -11.73 11.80
N HIS A 11 -7.31 -10.66 12.29
CA HIS A 11 -5.88 -10.67 12.58
C HIS A 11 -5.56 -11.86 13.48
N ASN A 12 -4.72 -12.76 12.98
CA ASN A 12 -4.21 -13.87 13.78
C ASN A 12 -3.49 -13.27 15.00
N ARG A 13 -4.04 -13.44 16.20
CA ARG A 13 -3.47 -12.86 17.44
C ARG A 13 -2.18 -13.54 17.89
N ASN A 14 -1.74 -14.58 17.18
CA ASN A 14 -0.50 -15.32 17.42
C ASN A 14 0.59 -14.98 16.39
N ILE A 15 0.92 -13.70 16.24
CA ILE A 15 2.09 -13.29 15.42
C ILE A 15 3.35 -13.48 16.27
N VAL A 16 4.13 -14.52 15.97
CA VAL A 16 5.51 -14.64 16.43
C VAL A 16 6.38 -13.76 15.53
N ASN A 17 6.70 -12.55 15.99
CA ASN A 17 7.63 -11.67 15.30
C ASN A 17 9.06 -12.19 15.47
N PHE A 18 9.62 -12.80 14.43
CA PHE A 18 11.05 -13.09 14.38
C PHE A 18 11.80 -11.78 14.14
N TYR A 19 12.35 -11.21 15.22
CA TYR A 19 13.15 -9.99 15.14
C TYR A 19 14.50 -10.29 14.51
N THR A 20 14.69 -9.88 13.26
CA THR A 20 16.03 -9.80 12.66
C THR A 20 16.74 -8.57 13.23
N GLY A 21 18.01 -8.70 13.61
CA GLY A 21 18.81 -7.60 14.18
C GLY A 21 18.95 -6.36 13.27
N GLU A 22 18.58 -6.51 12.00
CA GLU A 22 18.57 -5.50 10.95
C GLU A 22 17.80 -4.22 11.34
N ARG A 23 16.70 -4.31 12.10
CA ARG A 23 15.95 -3.11 12.53
C ARG A 23 16.75 -2.17 13.44
N ARG A 24 17.82 -2.65 14.07
CA ARG A 24 18.67 -1.87 14.97
C ARG A 24 19.85 -1.22 14.26
N THR A 25 20.07 -1.53 12.97
CA THR A 25 21.08 -0.85 12.17
C THR A 25 20.56 0.51 11.69
N GLU A 26 21.48 1.40 11.32
CA GLU A 26 21.13 2.68 10.72
C GLU A 26 20.38 2.50 9.38
N SER A 27 20.84 1.57 8.53
CA SER A 27 20.18 1.25 7.26
C SER A 27 18.76 0.69 7.47
N GLY A 28 18.58 -0.17 8.47
CA GLY A 28 17.26 -0.72 8.82
C GLY A 28 16.32 0.34 9.37
N PHE A 29 16.83 1.29 10.16
CA PHE A 29 16.07 2.46 10.60
C PHE A 29 15.60 3.30 9.41
N VAL A 30 16.49 3.65 8.49
CA VAL A 30 16.15 4.44 7.29
C VAL A 30 15.14 3.71 6.41
N ALA A 31 15.32 2.41 6.17
CA ALA A 31 14.38 1.60 5.40
C ALA A 31 12.99 1.56 6.04
N TYR A 32 12.92 1.39 7.37
CA TYR A 32 11.67 1.42 8.11
C TYR A 32 10.97 2.78 7.99
N GLN A 33 11.69 3.88 8.21
CA GLN A 33 11.10 5.21 8.14
C GLN A 33 10.63 5.55 6.72
N ASN A 34 11.35 5.13 5.67
CA ASN A 34 10.88 5.29 4.29
C ASN A 34 9.55 4.56 4.05
N ARG A 35 9.43 3.30 4.51
CA ARG A 35 8.18 2.52 4.40
C ARG A 35 7.04 3.19 5.17
N PHE A 36 7.34 3.73 6.35
CA PHE A 36 6.35 4.41 7.18
C PHE A 36 5.85 5.71 6.53
N VAL A 37 6.73 6.51 5.93
CA VAL A 37 6.35 7.69 5.15
C VAL A 37 5.49 7.28 3.96
N LYS A 38 5.92 6.29 3.17
CA LYS A 38 5.14 5.79 2.03
C LYS A 38 3.76 5.32 2.46
N PHE A 39 3.66 4.55 3.55
CA PHE A 39 2.38 4.12 4.10
C PHE A 39 1.42 5.28 4.34
N PHE A 40 1.87 6.36 4.99
CA PHE A 40 1.02 7.53 5.21
C PHE A 40 0.56 8.21 3.92
N LEU A 41 1.42 8.26 2.90
CA LEU A 41 1.05 8.84 1.61
C LEU A 41 0.06 7.96 0.85
N SER A 42 0.21 6.64 0.94
CA SER A 42 -0.73 5.68 0.35
C SER A 42 -2.14 5.77 0.96
N MET A 43 -2.27 6.22 2.22
CA MET A 43 -3.58 6.32 2.89
C MET A 43 -4.56 7.26 2.19
N LEU A 44 -4.10 8.32 1.51
CA LEU A 44 -4.97 9.18 0.69
C LEU A 44 -5.77 8.33 -0.31
N TYR A 45 -5.07 7.48 -1.04
CA TYR A 45 -5.61 6.65 -2.09
C TYR A 45 -6.38 5.45 -1.54
N LEU A 46 -5.80 4.76 -0.56
CA LEU A 46 -6.40 3.57 0.04
C LEU A 46 -7.72 3.91 0.74
N ASN A 47 -7.81 5.03 1.47
CA ASN A 47 -9.06 5.42 2.12
C ASN A 47 -10.19 5.65 1.11
N HIS A 48 -9.89 6.25 -0.04
CA HIS A 48 -10.86 6.39 -1.13
C HIS A 48 -11.30 5.03 -1.66
N VAL A 49 -10.36 4.14 -2.00
CA VAL A 49 -10.69 2.78 -2.49
C VAL A 49 -11.52 2.01 -1.47
N TYR A 50 -11.19 2.08 -0.17
CA TYR A 50 -11.98 1.46 0.88
C TYR A 50 -13.40 2.01 0.96
N ALA A 51 -13.57 3.33 0.85
CA ALA A 51 -14.89 3.97 0.87
C ALA A 51 -15.74 3.53 -0.33
N GLU A 52 -15.17 3.58 -1.55
CA GLU A 52 -15.87 3.18 -2.77
C GLU A 52 -16.19 1.69 -2.80
N MET A 53 -15.28 0.83 -2.34
CA MET A 53 -15.55 -0.60 -2.22
C MET A 53 -16.66 -0.89 -1.21
N THR A 54 -16.69 -0.15 -0.10
CA THR A 54 -17.76 -0.27 0.89
C THR A 54 -19.11 0.15 0.30
N ALA A 55 -19.13 1.23 -0.49
CA ALA A 55 -20.33 1.73 -1.15
C ALA A 55 -20.84 0.77 -2.25
N ALA A 56 -19.93 0.16 -3.03
CA ALA A 56 -20.28 -0.80 -4.07
C ALA A 56 -20.80 -2.12 -3.50
N GLY A 57 -20.27 -2.57 -2.36
CA GLY A 57 -20.79 -3.74 -1.64
C GLY A 57 -20.90 -4.99 -2.54
N PRO A 58 -22.08 -5.64 -2.63
CA PRO A 58 -22.29 -6.84 -3.45
C PRO A 58 -21.99 -6.65 -4.95
N ASP A 59 -22.04 -5.43 -5.47
CA ASP A 59 -21.79 -5.16 -6.90
C ASP A 59 -20.32 -5.40 -7.29
N LEU A 60 -19.43 -5.57 -6.31
CA LEU A 60 -18.05 -6.01 -6.52
C LEU A 60 -17.94 -7.49 -6.86
N LEU A 61 -19.03 -8.25 -6.76
CA LEU A 61 -19.09 -9.67 -7.07
C LEU A 61 -19.85 -9.93 -8.38
N ASP A 62 -19.45 -10.98 -9.09
CA ASP A 62 -20.21 -11.49 -10.22
C ASP A 62 -21.31 -12.47 -9.79
N GLU A 63 -22.08 -12.96 -10.76
CA GLU A 63 -23.15 -13.93 -10.57
C GLU A 63 -22.68 -15.24 -9.93
N HIS A 64 -21.37 -15.54 -9.99
CA HIS A 64 -20.72 -16.69 -9.36
C HIS A 64 -20.13 -16.37 -8.00
N HIS A 65 -20.38 -15.16 -7.46
CA HIS A 65 -19.80 -14.64 -6.23
C HIS A 65 -18.27 -14.51 -6.30
N GLU A 66 -17.70 -14.37 -7.50
CA GLU A 66 -16.28 -14.08 -7.71
C GLU A 66 -16.05 -12.57 -7.76
N VAL A 67 -14.86 -12.14 -7.33
CA VAL A 67 -14.49 -10.72 -7.33
C VAL A 67 -14.37 -10.18 -8.75
N ARG A 68 -15.09 -9.10 -9.06
CA ARG A 68 -14.96 -8.32 -10.29
C ARG A 68 -13.66 -7.49 -10.26
N ALA A 69 -12.52 -8.14 -10.49
CA ALA A 69 -11.21 -7.50 -10.50
C ALA A 69 -11.11 -6.22 -11.38
N PRO A 70 -11.71 -6.16 -12.60
CA PRO A 70 -11.72 -4.93 -13.39
C PRO A 70 -12.37 -3.75 -12.65
N ARG A 71 -13.46 -3.99 -11.91
CA ARG A 71 -14.14 -2.95 -11.14
C ARG A 71 -13.25 -2.42 -10.02
N ILE A 72 -12.51 -3.29 -9.33
CA ILE A 72 -11.56 -2.86 -8.30
C ILE A 72 -10.40 -2.06 -8.92
N ALA A 73 -9.87 -2.49 -10.07
CA ALA A 73 -8.80 -1.76 -10.76
C ALA A 73 -9.24 -0.34 -11.18
N GLU A 74 -10.50 -0.18 -11.61
CA GLU A 74 -11.08 1.14 -11.90
C GLU A 74 -11.09 2.04 -10.66
N LEU A 75 -11.58 1.55 -9.51
CA LEU A 75 -11.57 2.32 -8.26
C LEU A 75 -10.16 2.76 -7.85
N VAL A 76 -9.17 1.87 -8.03
CA VAL A 76 -7.78 2.20 -7.77
C VAL A 76 -7.28 3.29 -8.72
N ARG A 77 -7.60 3.24 -10.02
CA ARG A 77 -7.24 4.30 -10.98
C ARG A 77 -7.96 5.61 -10.72
N GLU A 78 -9.20 5.58 -10.27
CA GLU A 78 -9.94 6.78 -9.89
C GLU A 78 -9.24 7.49 -8.72
N SER A 79 -8.72 6.73 -7.76
CA SER A 79 -7.95 7.26 -6.63
C SER A 79 -6.73 8.08 -7.05
N THR A 80 -6.07 7.75 -8.17
CA THR A 80 -4.84 8.44 -8.59
C THR A 80 -5.07 9.87 -9.09
N ARG A 81 -6.34 10.26 -9.27
CA ARG A 81 -6.77 11.60 -9.70
C ARG A 81 -7.11 12.51 -8.53
N LEU A 82 -7.03 12.02 -7.29
CA LEU A 82 -7.31 12.82 -6.10
C LEU A 82 -6.31 13.97 -5.97
N ASP A 83 -6.78 15.08 -5.41
CA ASP A 83 -5.92 16.19 -5.03
C ASP A 83 -4.93 15.77 -3.93
N THR A 84 -3.68 16.20 -4.05
CA THR A 84 -2.59 15.75 -3.19
C THR A 84 -2.33 16.68 -2.01
N ALA A 85 -3.13 17.73 -1.81
CA ALA A 85 -2.91 18.69 -0.71
C ALA A 85 -2.90 18.02 0.66
N GLU A 86 -3.73 17.00 0.88
CA GLU A 86 -3.74 16.24 2.14
C GLU A 86 -2.39 15.53 2.37
N ASN A 87 -1.79 14.96 1.33
CA ASN A 87 -0.48 14.31 1.42
C ASN A 87 0.66 15.32 1.60
N VAL A 88 0.56 16.52 1.00
CA VAL A 88 1.48 17.63 1.29
C VAL A 88 1.43 18.00 2.77
N ALA A 89 0.23 18.15 3.34
CA ALA A 89 0.05 18.45 4.75
C ALA A 89 0.58 17.33 5.65
N ARG A 90 0.42 16.05 5.26
CA ARG A 90 1.02 14.90 5.97
C ARG A 90 2.54 14.96 5.98
N LEU A 91 3.18 15.30 4.86
CA LEU A 91 4.64 15.47 4.81
C LEU A 91 5.12 16.59 5.73
N ASP A 92 4.37 17.70 5.83
CA ASP A 92 4.69 18.80 6.75
C ASP A 92 4.54 18.38 8.22
N ALA A 93 3.50 17.60 8.54
CA ALA A 93 3.32 17.06 9.87
C ALA A 93 4.44 16.08 10.25
N LEU A 94 4.88 15.24 9.31
CA LEU A 94 5.98 14.30 9.50
C LEU A 94 7.32 15.02 9.72
N ASP A 95 7.64 16.03 8.90
CA ASP A 95 8.87 16.83 9.06
C ASP A 95 8.92 17.48 10.45
N ARG A 96 7.85 18.19 10.85
CA ARG A 96 7.76 18.80 12.19
C ARG A 96 7.92 17.78 13.31
N SER A 97 7.28 16.62 13.18
CA SER A 97 7.32 15.56 14.20
C SER A 97 8.71 14.96 14.34
N TYR A 98 9.39 14.67 13.22
CA TYR A 98 10.74 14.14 13.24
C TYR A 98 11.77 15.14 13.75
N ARG A 99 11.65 16.42 13.40
CA ARG A 99 12.48 17.48 13.96
C ARG A 99 12.30 17.60 15.47
N LYS A 100 11.06 17.51 15.96
CA LYS A 100 10.75 17.51 17.40
C LYS A 100 11.38 16.30 18.13
N LEU A 101 11.43 15.13 17.49
CA LEU A 101 12.08 13.95 18.06
C LEU A 101 13.61 14.05 18.10
N GLY A 102 14.22 14.83 17.20
CA GLY A 102 15.66 15.09 17.19
C GLY A 102 16.52 13.88 16.77
N GLY A 103 17.83 14.04 16.89
CA GLY A 103 18.83 13.00 16.58
C GLY A 103 18.65 12.39 15.20
N LYS A 104 18.65 11.05 15.13
CA LYS A 104 18.46 10.31 13.87
C LYS A 104 17.14 10.61 13.14
N TYR A 105 16.10 11.06 13.86
CA TYR A 105 14.83 11.44 13.23
C TYR A 105 14.95 12.78 12.51
N ALA A 106 15.57 13.78 13.13
CA ALA A 106 15.85 15.05 12.48
C ALA A 106 16.77 14.87 11.26
N ALA A 107 17.83 14.07 11.40
CA ALA A 107 18.70 13.73 10.27
C ALA A 107 17.94 13.02 9.13
N PHE A 108 17.01 12.11 9.46
CA PHE A 108 16.15 11.49 8.45
C PHE A 108 15.21 12.51 7.78
N ALA A 109 14.65 13.46 8.53
CA ALA A 109 13.81 14.54 7.98
C ALA A 109 14.56 15.36 6.94
N ASP A 110 15.84 15.66 7.16
CA ASP A 110 16.68 16.37 6.19
C ASP A 110 16.84 15.59 4.87
N THR A 111 16.79 14.25 4.92
CA THR A 111 16.77 13.41 3.70
C THR A 111 15.42 13.42 2.97
N LEU A 112 14.31 13.71 3.66
CA LEU A 112 12.97 13.71 3.07
C LEU A 112 12.68 14.99 2.30
N VAL A 113 13.12 16.15 2.81
CA VAL A 113 12.87 17.47 2.20
C VAL A 113 13.13 17.51 0.69
N PRO A 114 14.30 17.09 0.18
CA PRO A 114 14.57 17.12 -1.27
C PRO A 114 13.76 16.09 -2.06
N ARG A 115 13.19 15.07 -1.40
CA ARG A 115 12.46 13.97 -2.04
C ARG A 115 10.94 14.17 -2.01
N ARG A 116 10.42 15.25 -1.43
CA ARG A 116 8.98 15.45 -1.20
C ARG A 116 8.13 15.28 -2.46
N GLY A 117 8.46 16.00 -3.54
CA GLY A 117 7.73 15.88 -4.81
C GLY A 117 7.77 14.45 -5.35
N ARG A 118 8.97 13.87 -5.41
CA ARG A 118 9.16 12.47 -5.85
C ARG A 118 8.39 11.47 -4.99
N LEU A 119 8.28 11.65 -3.68
CA LEU A 119 7.52 10.75 -2.80
C LEU A 119 6.01 10.82 -3.06
N LEU A 120 5.48 11.99 -3.43
CA LEU A 120 4.09 12.13 -3.84
C LEU A 120 3.84 11.41 -5.17
N ASP A 121 4.75 11.58 -6.13
CA ASP A 121 4.69 10.87 -7.42
C ASP A 121 4.81 9.36 -7.25
N GLU A 122 5.76 8.89 -6.44
CA GLU A 122 5.93 7.46 -6.14
C GLU A 122 4.69 6.89 -5.46
N ALA A 123 4.06 7.59 -4.52
CA ALA A 123 2.85 7.10 -3.86
C ALA A 123 1.67 6.98 -4.85
N ARG A 124 1.57 7.88 -5.84
CA ARG A 124 0.61 7.79 -6.93
C ARG A 124 0.94 6.61 -7.86
N GLN A 125 2.19 6.49 -8.28
CA GLN A 125 2.66 5.41 -9.14
C GLN A 125 2.43 4.03 -8.49
N ASP A 126 2.69 3.89 -7.19
CA ASP A 126 2.45 2.66 -6.44
C ASP A 126 0.97 2.22 -6.61
N MET A 127 0.01 3.16 -6.65
CA MET A 127 -1.41 2.84 -6.90
C MET A 127 -1.70 2.51 -8.37
N GLU A 128 -1.07 3.19 -9.33
CA GLU A 128 -1.18 2.85 -10.76
C GLU A 128 -0.67 1.43 -11.02
N ASP A 129 0.45 1.06 -10.39
CA ASP A 129 1.02 -0.27 -10.45
C ASP A 129 0.09 -1.31 -9.80
N PHE A 130 -0.54 -0.99 -8.67
CA PHE A 130 -1.58 -1.85 -8.09
C PHE A 130 -2.75 -2.07 -9.05
N ALA A 131 -3.24 -1.03 -9.73
CA ALA A 131 -4.31 -1.19 -10.71
C ALA A 131 -3.89 -2.15 -11.84
N LEU A 132 -2.69 -1.98 -12.38
CA LEU A 132 -2.13 -2.86 -13.41
C LEU A 132 -2.04 -4.32 -12.92
N LEU A 133 -1.56 -4.53 -11.68
CA LEU A 133 -1.46 -5.86 -11.08
C LEU A 133 -2.84 -6.51 -10.88
N ILE A 134 -3.85 -5.74 -10.47
CA ILE A 134 -5.21 -6.23 -10.29
C ILE A 134 -5.81 -6.68 -11.62
N GLU A 135 -5.60 -5.92 -12.70
CA GLU A 135 -6.06 -6.29 -14.05
C GLU A 135 -5.40 -7.57 -14.55
N GLY A 136 -4.09 -7.71 -14.33
CA GLY A 136 -3.32 -8.87 -14.76
C GLY A 136 -3.55 -10.11 -13.90
N TRP A 137 -4.12 -9.98 -12.70
CA TRP A 137 -4.14 -11.04 -11.68
C TRP A 137 -4.81 -12.32 -12.18
N THR A 138 -6.02 -12.23 -12.72
CA THR A 138 -6.77 -13.41 -13.18
C THR A 138 -6.04 -14.14 -14.29
N ALA A 139 -5.44 -13.41 -15.24
CA ALA A 139 -4.65 -13.99 -16.31
C ALA A 139 -3.38 -14.68 -15.75
N LEU A 140 -2.69 -14.03 -14.82
CA LEU A 140 -1.49 -14.57 -14.17
C LEU A 140 -1.79 -15.88 -13.41
N VAL A 141 -2.89 -15.93 -12.65
CA VAL A 141 -3.32 -17.12 -11.90
C VAL A 141 -3.76 -18.25 -12.83
N ARG A 142 -4.37 -17.94 -13.98
CA ARG A 142 -4.70 -18.95 -15.00
C ARG A 142 -3.42 -19.50 -15.66
N ALA A 143 -2.50 -18.61 -16.03
CA ALA A 143 -1.23 -19.00 -16.64
C ALA A 143 -0.35 -19.84 -15.69
N SER A 144 -0.28 -19.47 -14.40
CA SER A 144 0.50 -20.20 -13.40
C SER A 144 0.00 -21.63 -13.20
N ARG A 145 -1.31 -21.87 -13.26
CA ARG A 145 -1.91 -23.23 -13.22
C ARG A 145 -1.50 -24.09 -14.41
N SER A 146 -1.31 -23.50 -15.58
CA SER A 146 -0.86 -24.21 -16.79
C SER A 146 0.67 -24.36 -16.88
N THR A 147 1.43 -23.69 -16.01
CA THR A 147 2.89 -23.71 -16.04
C THR A 147 3.40 -25.01 -15.42
N ARG A 148 3.97 -25.90 -16.24
CA ARG A 148 4.64 -27.11 -15.74
C ARG A 148 5.87 -26.71 -14.93
N LEU A 149 5.90 -27.06 -13.66
CA LEU A 149 7.13 -26.98 -12.86
C LEU A 149 8.11 -28.02 -13.42
N GLY A 150 9.21 -27.55 -14.01
CA GLY A 150 10.30 -28.43 -14.42
C GLY A 150 10.80 -29.22 -13.21
N ARG A 151 10.91 -30.56 -13.34
CA ARG A 151 11.60 -31.37 -12.33
C ARG A 151 13.05 -30.88 -12.27
N ARG A 152 13.42 -30.19 -11.19
CA ARG A 152 14.83 -30.06 -10.82
C ARG A 152 15.30 -31.46 -10.47
N HIS A 153 16.12 -32.05 -11.34
CA HIS A 153 16.90 -33.23 -10.98
C HIS A 153 17.82 -32.83 -9.83
N ALA A 154 17.61 -33.48 -8.69
CA ALA A 154 18.56 -33.51 -7.58
C ALA A 154 19.75 -34.40 -7.96
#